data_AF-A0A914LKZ1-F1
#
_entry.id   AF-A0A914LKZ1-F1
#
_cell.length_a   1.000
_cell.length_b   1.000
_cell.length_c   1.000
_cell.angle_alpha   90.00
_cell.angle_beta   90.00
_cell.angle_gamma   90.00
#
_symmetry.space_group_name_H-M   'P 1'
#
loop_
_entity.id
_entity.type
_entity.pdbx_description
1 polymer ?
#
loop_
_entity_poly.entity_id
_entity_poly.type
_entity_poly.pdbx_seq_one_letter_code
_entity_poly.pdbx_strand_id
1 'polypeptide(L)'
;MAEGLGCFISGLIGPGVGITTHAENVGVIGITRVASRVTMIFGGCTLIAFGVVTKLGAILSAIPDPLVGVVLSTSMAMVGGVAIANVQTVDLKLTRNVAILGFSIMLGVIVPEFYERNPTIVATGYRTLDQVIQVLLSLPMFVGAATACFLDNTVGGATRQQRGLRERGTVWEECDGERDVYLYPNKFQQIIDSFPILRYLPFIPKRKYVKEDKKNNEKQRNGVKIVPNENFV
;
A
#
# COMPACT_ATOMS: atom_id res chain seq x y z
N MET A 1 -8.21 6.66 -4.70
CA MET A 1 -9.14 7.03 -5.80
C MET A 1 -8.83 6.27 -7.08
N ALA A 2 -7.58 6.24 -7.57
CA ALA A 2 -7.20 5.46 -8.76
C ALA A 2 -7.57 3.96 -8.64
N GLU A 3 -7.18 3.34 -7.52
CA GLU A 3 -7.46 1.92 -7.24
C GLU A 3 -8.97 1.64 -7.22
N GLY A 4 -9.76 2.47 -6.54
CA GLY A 4 -11.22 2.34 -6.52
C GLY A 4 -11.88 2.43 -7.90
N LEU A 5 -11.42 3.36 -8.75
CA LEU A 5 -11.91 3.47 -10.14
C LEU A 5 -11.52 2.24 -10.96
N GLY A 6 -10.29 1.75 -10.81
CA GLY A 6 -9.89 0.56 -11.55
C GLY A 6 -10.53 -0.73 -11.01
N CYS A 7 -10.89 -0.81 -9.72
CA CYS A 7 -11.73 -1.91 -9.20
C CYS A 7 -13.11 -1.89 -9.84
N PHE A 8 -13.71 -0.70 -9.96
CA PHE A 8 -14.99 -0.53 -10.64
C PHE A 8 -14.93 -0.98 -12.10
N ILE A 9 -13.90 -0.55 -12.83
CA ILE A 9 -13.69 -0.95 -14.23
C ILE A 9 -13.40 -2.47 -14.34
N SER A 10 -12.60 -3.04 -13.44
CA SER A 10 -12.34 -4.49 -13.36
C SER A 10 -13.62 -5.29 -13.13
N GLY A 11 -14.52 -4.80 -12.27
CA GLY A 11 -15.84 -5.39 -12.07
C GLY A 11 -16.71 -5.36 -13.33
N LEU A 12 -16.66 -4.28 -14.11
CA LEU A 12 -17.44 -4.13 -15.35
C LEU A 12 -16.91 -4.96 -16.52
N ILE A 13 -15.57 -5.05 -16.68
CA ILE A 13 -14.93 -5.70 -17.83
C ILE A 13 -14.87 -7.23 -17.65
N GLY A 14 -15.13 -7.75 -16.44
CA GLY A 14 -15.34 -9.18 -16.21
C GLY A 14 -14.39 -9.90 -15.25
N PRO A 15 -13.15 -9.45 -14.98
CA PRO A 15 -12.29 -10.12 -13.99
C PRO A 15 -12.94 -10.22 -12.60
N GLY A 16 -13.71 -9.21 -12.18
CA GLY A 16 -14.41 -9.22 -10.90
C GLY A 16 -13.51 -9.24 -9.66
N VAL A 17 -12.19 -9.11 -9.84
CA VAL A 17 -11.20 -9.07 -8.76
C VAL A 17 -10.83 -7.62 -8.45
N GLY A 18 -10.67 -7.32 -7.16
CA GLY A 18 -10.16 -6.03 -6.70
C GLY A 18 -8.72 -5.81 -7.18
N ILE A 19 -8.42 -4.61 -7.66
CA ILE A 19 -7.06 -4.21 -8.03
C ILE A 19 -6.42 -3.43 -6.87
N THR A 20 -5.11 -3.61 -6.72
CA THR A 20 -4.33 -2.91 -5.70
C THR A 20 -2.92 -2.67 -6.21
N THR A 21 -2.23 -1.70 -5.63
CA THR A 21 -0.81 -1.50 -5.89
C THR A 21 0.02 -2.63 -5.26
N HIS A 22 0.85 -3.28 -6.07
CA HIS A 22 1.76 -4.34 -5.60
C HIS A 22 3.06 -3.76 -5.05
N ALA A 23 3.49 -4.23 -3.87
CA ALA A 23 4.74 -3.80 -3.24
C ALA A 23 5.99 -4.17 -4.06
N GLU A 24 5.93 -5.24 -4.84
CA GLU A 24 7.00 -5.68 -5.75
C GLU A 24 7.40 -4.58 -6.73
N ASN A 25 6.42 -3.85 -7.27
CA ASN A 25 6.66 -2.76 -8.21
C ASN A 25 7.47 -1.63 -7.56
N VAL A 26 7.19 -1.32 -6.28
CA VAL A 26 7.94 -0.32 -5.51
C VAL A 26 9.36 -0.81 -5.23
N GLY A 27 9.53 -2.10 -4.90
CA GLY A 27 10.85 -2.71 -4.71
C GLY A 27 11.73 -2.63 -5.96
N VAL A 28 11.16 -2.93 -7.15
CA VAL A 28 11.88 -2.83 -8.43
C VAL A 28 12.30 -1.39 -8.73
N ILE A 29 11.46 -0.40 -8.41
CA ILE A 29 11.83 1.02 -8.55
C ILE A 29 13.03 1.35 -7.64
N GLY A 30 13.05 0.84 -6.41
CA GLY A 30 14.18 1.03 -5.48
C GLY A 30 15.51 0.49 -6.02
N ILE A 31 15.48 -0.64 -6.72
CA ILE A 31 16.67 -1.27 -7.31
C ILE A 31 17.10 -0.56 -8.61
N THR A 32 16.15 -0.37 -9.53
CA THR A 32 16.43 0.22 -10.86
C THR A 32 16.69 1.72 -10.81
N ARG A 33 16.23 2.39 -9.74
CA ARG A 33 16.23 3.85 -9.58
C ARG A 33 15.55 4.60 -10.73
N VAL A 34 14.65 3.94 -11.46
CA VAL A 34 13.86 4.53 -12.56
C VAL A 34 12.41 4.68 -12.11
N ALA A 35 12.09 5.84 -11.54
CA ALA A 35 10.75 6.17 -11.06
C ALA A 35 9.95 7.05 -12.06
N SER A 36 10.04 6.77 -13.37
CA SER A 36 9.40 7.59 -14.40
C SER A 36 7.95 7.15 -14.70
N ARG A 37 7.02 8.12 -14.75
CA ARG A 37 5.61 7.87 -15.14
C ARG A 37 5.45 7.33 -16.55
N VAL A 38 6.30 7.78 -17.48
CA VAL A 38 6.25 7.33 -18.87
C VAL A 38 6.55 5.84 -18.96
N THR A 39 7.56 5.38 -18.21
CA THR A 39 7.91 3.96 -18.13
C THR A 39 6.74 3.13 -17.60
N MET A 40 6.02 3.62 -16.58
CA MET A 40 4.83 2.93 -16.06
C MET A 40 3.68 2.87 -17.09
N ILE A 41 3.46 3.92 -17.89
CA ILE A 41 2.46 3.91 -18.96
C ILE A 41 2.84 2.89 -20.05
N PHE A 42 4.11 2.90 -20.50
CA PHE A 42 4.59 1.91 -21.45
C PHE A 42 4.46 0.48 -20.91
N GLY A 43 4.76 0.26 -19.63
CA GLY A 43 4.53 -1.02 -18.96
C GLY A 43 3.07 -1.45 -19.01
N GLY A 44 2.14 -0.54 -18.66
CA GLY A 44 0.70 -0.81 -18.74
C GLY A 44 0.22 -1.13 -20.16
N CYS A 45 0.63 -0.34 -21.15
CA CYS A 45 0.31 -0.60 -22.56
C CYS A 45 0.85 -1.95 -23.04
N THR A 46 2.05 -2.34 -22.59
CA THR A 46 2.68 -3.61 -22.94
C THR A 46 1.92 -4.79 -22.31
N LEU A 47 1.49 -4.66 -21.05
CA LEU A 47 0.65 -5.67 -20.40
C LEU A 47 -0.71 -5.84 -21.09
N ILE A 48 -1.33 -4.74 -21.55
CA ILE A 48 -2.56 -4.81 -22.36
C ILE A 48 -2.29 -5.54 -23.67
N ALA A 49 -1.20 -5.20 -24.38
CA ALA A 49 -0.84 -5.86 -25.62
C ALA A 49 -0.62 -7.37 -25.42
N PHE A 50 0.09 -7.78 -24.36
CA PHE A 50 0.27 -9.19 -24.02
C PHE A 50 -1.02 -9.88 -23.61
N GLY A 51 -1.94 -9.18 -22.93
CA GLY A 51 -3.27 -9.70 -22.59
C GLY A 51 -4.14 -10.01 -23.81
N VAL A 52 -3.99 -9.24 -24.90
CA VAL A 52 -4.73 -9.48 -26.17
C VAL A 52 -4.14 -10.67 -26.95
N VAL A 53 -2.85 -10.95 -26.79
CA VAL A 53 -2.18 -12.07 -27.48
C VAL A 53 -2.44 -13.38 -26.73
N THR A 54 -3.55 -14.04 -27.08
CA THR A 54 -3.97 -15.32 -26.47
C THR A 54 -2.94 -16.46 -26.60
N LYS A 55 -2.05 -16.40 -27.61
CA LYS A 55 -0.94 -17.36 -27.75
C LYS A 55 0.03 -17.33 -26.57
N LEU A 56 0.25 -16.16 -25.97
CA LEU A 56 1.06 -16.06 -24.74
C LEU A 56 0.35 -16.76 -23.58
N GLY A 57 -0.98 -16.65 -23.49
CA GLY A 57 -1.77 -17.38 -22.49
C GLY A 57 -1.59 -18.90 -22.59
N ALA A 58 -1.50 -19.46 -23.80
CA ALA A 58 -1.23 -20.89 -23.99
C ALA A 58 0.16 -21.31 -23.51
N ILE A 59 1.18 -20.46 -23.70
CA ILE A 59 2.53 -20.69 -23.18
C ILE A 59 2.54 -20.61 -21.65
N LEU A 60 1.86 -19.62 -21.08
CA LEU A 60 1.75 -19.48 -19.62
C LEU A 60 1.03 -20.69 -18.98
N SER A 61 0.03 -21.25 -19.66
CA SER A 61 -0.65 -22.48 -19.20
C SER A 61 0.24 -23.73 -19.26
N ALA A 62 1.35 -23.70 -20.00
CA ALA A 62 2.31 -24.80 -20.05
C ALA A 62 3.35 -24.74 -18.92
N ILE A 63 3.34 -23.67 -18.10
CA ILE A 63 4.22 -23.54 -16.93
C ILE A 63 3.76 -24.55 -15.87
N PRO A 64 4.68 -25.35 -15.30
CA PRO A 64 4.32 -26.34 -14.29
C PRO A 64 3.90 -25.69 -12.97
N ASP A 65 2.89 -26.27 -12.32
CA ASP A 65 2.29 -25.76 -11.07
C ASP A 65 3.30 -25.42 -9.96
N PRO A 66 4.40 -26.19 -9.74
CA PRO A 66 5.39 -25.84 -8.73
C PRO A 66 6.02 -24.46 -8.93
N LEU A 67 6.24 -24.03 -10.18
CA LEU A 67 6.80 -22.70 -10.46
C LEU A 67 5.80 -21.58 -10.16
N VAL A 68 4.53 -21.81 -10.48
CA VAL A 68 3.45 -20.87 -10.14
C VAL A 68 3.36 -20.72 -8.63
N GLY A 69 3.45 -21.82 -7.89
CA GLY A 69 3.49 -21.81 -6.42
C GLY A 69 4.65 -21.00 -5.85
N VAL A 70 5.85 -21.12 -6.42
CA VAL A 70 7.03 -20.35 -5.97
C VAL A 70 6.85 -18.84 -6.20
N VAL A 71 6.31 -18.45 -7.34
CA VAL A 71 6.05 -17.03 -7.64
C VAL A 71 5.04 -16.46 -6.66
N LEU A 72 3.90 -17.15 -6.45
CA LEU A 72 2.88 -16.72 -5.49
C LEU A 72 3.38 -16.67 -4.05
N SER A 73 4.17 -17.66 -3.64
CA SER A 73 4.79 -17.71 -2.30
C SER A 73 5.74 -16.55 -2.07
N THR A 74 6.58 -16.23 -3.07
CA THR A 74 7.49 -15.08 -3.02
C THR A 74 6.72 -13.76 -2.82
N SER A 75 5.62 -13.57 -3.56
CA SER A 75 4.77 -12.38 -3.40
C SER A 75 4.16 -12.28 -2.00
N MET A 76 3.66 -13.40 -1.45
CA MET A 76 3.12 -13.44 -0.08
C MET A 76 4.20 -13.15 0.96
N ALA A 77 5.42 -13.68 0.78
CA ALA A 77 6.56 -13.38 1.64
C ALA A 77 6.92 -11.89 1.62
N MET A 78 6.89 -11.25 0.44
CA MET A 78 7.13 -9.81 0.32
C MET A 78 6.04 -8.99 1.03
N VAL A 79 4.76 -9.36 0.87
CA VAL A 79 3.65 -8.72 1.60
C VAL A 79 3.85 -8.83 3.11
N GLY A 80 4.25 -10.01 3.61
CA GLY A 80 4.59 -10.21 5.01
C GLY A 80 5.76 -9.33 5.48
N GLY A 81 6.83 -9.23 4.67
CA GLY A 81 7.97 -8.36 4.96
C GLY A 81 7.57 -6.88 5.05
N VAL A 82 6.75 -6.39 4.12
CA VAL A 82 6.21 -5.02 4.15
C VAL A 82 5.30 -4.81 5.35
N ALA A 83 4.48 -5.80 5.73
CA ALA A 83 3.67 -5.73 6.93
C ALA A 83 4.53 -5.57 8.20
N ILE A 84 5.61 -6.35 8.33
CA ILE A 84 6.55 -6.23 9.45
C ILE A 84 7.22 -4.84 9.45
N ALA A 85 7.68 -4.37 8.29
CA ALA A 85 8.28 -3.03 8.16
C ALA A 85 7.32 -1.92 8.60
N ASN A 86 6.03 -2.05 8.28
CA ASN A 86 5.00 -1.12 8.74
C ASN A 86 4.78 -1.21 10.26
N VAL A 87 4.77 -2.41 10.84
CA VAL A 87 4.63 -2.61 12.29
C VAL A 87 5.81 -2.03 13.07
N GLN A 88 7.02 -2.02 12.49
CA GLN A 88 8.20 -1.38 13.10
C GLN A 88 8.06 0.13 13.29
N THR A 89 7.11 0.79 12.60
CA THR A 89 6.82 2.21 12.82
C THR A 89 6.09 2.47 14.13
N VAL A 90 5.52 1.43 14.74
CA VAL A 90 4.83 1.47 16.03
C VAL A 90 5.83 1.23 17.17
N ASP A 91 5.62 1.84 18.34
CA ASP A 91 6.49 1.61 19.50
C ASP A 91 6.22 0.22 20.12
N LEU A 92 7.01 -0.77 19.71
CA LEU A 92 6.94 -2.15 20.20
C LEU A 92 7.55 -2.36 21.59
N LYS A 93 8.04 -1.30 22.26
CA LYS A 93 8.48 -1.40 23.66
C LYS A 93 7.30 -1.42 24.63
N LEU A 94 6.16 -0.88 24.19
CA LEU A 94 4.94 -0.87 24.99
C LEU A 94 4.26 -2.23 24.94
N THR A 95 4.12 -2.89 26.10
CA THR A 95 3.38 -4.15 26.24
C THR A 95 1.97 -4.06 25.67
N ARG A 96 1.32 -2.88 25.75
CA ARG A 96 0.02 -2.61 25.13
C ARG A 96 0.03 -2.89 23.62
N ASN A 97 0.98 -2.30 22.88
CA ASN A 97 1.04 -2.42 21.41
C ASN A 97 1.36 -3.87 21.00
N VAL A 98 2.32 -4.50 21.68
CA VAL A 98 2.70 -5.89 21.42
C VAL A 98 1.56 -6.87 21.73
N ALA A 99 0.82 -6.63 22.82
CA ALA A 99 -0.34 -7.44 23.16
C ALA A 99 -1.45 -7.32 22.10
N ILE A 100 -1.79 -6.09 21.69
CA ILE A 100 -2.81 -5.86 20.63
C ILE A 100 -2.40 -6.57 19.33
N LEU A 101 -1.14 -6.40 18.91
CA LEU A 101 -0.58 -7.05 17.73
C LEU A 101 -0.71 -8.58 17.83
N GLY A 102 -0.19 -9.18 18.91
CA GLY A 102 -0.22 -10.64 19.11
C GLY A 102 -1.63 -11.21 19.18
N PHE A 103 -2.53 -10.58 19.94
CA PHE A 103 -3.93 -11.01 20.03
C PHE A 103 -4.65 -10.92 18.68
N SER A 104 -4.45 -9.84 17.94
CA SER A 104 -5.10 -9.64 16.64
C SER A 104 -4.65 -10.66 15.60
N ILE A 105 -3.36 -11.02 15.57
CA ILE A 105 -2.83 -12.06 14.69
C ILE A 105 -3.40 -13.43 15.08
N MET A 106 -3.38 -13.78 16.37
CA MET A 106 -3.91 -15.06 16.84
C MET A 106 -5.39 -15.22 16.53
N LEU A 107 -6.22 -14.22 16.82
CA LEU A 107 -7.64 -14.25 16.49
C LEU A 107 -7.89 -14.23 14.98
N GLY A 108 -7.06 -13.52 14.22
CA GLY A 108 -7.09 -13.52 12.76
C GLY A 108 -6.82 -14.89 12.13
N VAL A 109 -6.15 -15.82 12.84
CA VAL A 109 -5.94 -17.20 12.37
C VAL A 109 -6.98 -18.16 12.95
N ILE A 110 -7.26 -18.07 14.25
CA ILE A 110 -8.12 -19.03 14.97
C ILE A 110 -9.58 -18.92 14.53
N VAL A 111 -10.10 -17.70 14.40
CA VAL A 111 -11.53 -17.48 14.12
C VAL A 111 -11.92 -17.98 12.73
N PRO A 112 -11.21 -17.63 11.63
CA PRO A 112 -11.51 -18.17 10.32
C PRO A 112 -11.49 -19.70 10.27
N GLU A 113 -10.44 -20.31 10.84
CA GLU A 113 -10.30 -21.78 10.89
C GLU A 113 -11.48 -22.43 11.64
N PHE A 114 -11.95 -21.80 12.73
CA PHE A 114 -13.11 -22.26 13.48
C PHE A 114 -14.39 -22.22 12.63
N TYR A 115 -14.63 -21.13 11.90
CA TYR A 115 -15.81 -20.98 11.06
C TYR A 115 -15.76 -21.87 9.81
N GLU A 116 -14.59 -22.09 9.21
CA GLU A 116 -14.42 -23.02 8.09
C GLU A 116 -14.70 -24.48 8.50
N ARG A 117 -14.26 -24.89 9.69
CA ARG A 117 -14.54 -26.24 10.21
C ARG A 117 -15.98 -26.44 10.67
N ASN A 118 -16.70 -25.37 11.00
CA ASN A 118 -18.05 -25.43 11.55
C ASN A 118 -19.03 -24.53 10.78
N PRO A 119 -19.30 -24.82 9.49
CA PRO A 119 -20.10 -23.95 8.63
C PRO A 119 -21.58 -23.84 9.01
N THR A 120 -22.08 -24.69 9.92
CA THR A 120 -23.48 -24.72 10.37
C THR A 120 -23.73 -23.91 11.66
N ILE A 121 -22.71 -23.30 12.27
CA ILE A 121 -22.86 -22.53 13.51
C ILE A 121 -23.63 -21.23 13.27
N VAL A 122 -23.46 -20.59 12.11
CA VAL A 122 -24.17 -19.37 11.75
C VAL A 122 -25.55 -19.73 11.21
N ALA A 123 -26.55 -19.75 12.09
CA ALA A 123 -27.94 -20.02 11.76
C ALA A 123 -28.85 -18.90 12.28
N THR A 124 -28.80 -17.73 11.64
CA THR A 124 -29.68 -16.59 11.96
C THR A 124 -31.08 -16.74 11.37
N GLY A 125 -31.28 -17.73 10.49
CA GLY A 125 -32.55 -18.03 9.83
C GLY A 125 -32.69 -17.41 8.44
N TYR A 126 -31.79 -16.49 8.06
CA TYR A 126 -31.74 -15.89 6.73
C TYR A 126 -30.49 -16.36 5.98
N ARG A 127 -30.68 -17.22 4.97
CA ARG A 127 -29.57 -17.84 4.20
C ARG A 127 -28.55 -16.82 3.68
N THR A 128 -29.00 -15.67 3.18
CA THR A 128 -28.11 -14.64 2.63
C THR A 128 -27.26 -13.97 3.72
N LEU A 129 -27.84 -13.71 4.90
CA LEU A 129 -27.10 -13.11 6.01
C LEU A 129 -26.11 -14.11 6.59
N ASP A 130 -26.51 -15.37 6.72
CA ASP A 130 -25.64 -16.44 7.18
C ASP A 130 -24.41 -16.59 6.26
N GLN A 131 -24.61 -16.56 4.94
CA GLN A 131 -23.49 -16.59 3.98
C GLN A 131 -22.58 -15.36 4.08
N VAL A 132 -23.13 -14.16 4.19
CA VAL A 132 -22.31 -12.93 4.30
C VAL A 132 -21.48 -12.96 5.58
N ILE A 133 -22.09 -13.33 6.71
CA ILE A 133 -21.41 -13.43 8.00
C ILE A 133 -20.35 -14.52 7.95
N GLN A 134 -20.68 -15.68 7.38
CA GLN A 134 -19.75 -16.80 7.23
C GLN A 134 -18.52 -16.39 6.41
N VAL A 135 -18.70 -15.80 5.23
CA VAL A 135 -17.58 -15.34 4.39
C VAL A 135 -16.76 -14.28 5.11
N LEU A 136 -17.41 -13.34 5.78
CA LEU A 136 -16.74 -12.25 6.49
C LEU A 136 -15.91 -12.74 7.68
N LEU A 137 -16.40 -13.74 8.41
CA LEU A 137 -15.69 -14.36 9.55
C LEU A 137 -14.65 -15.39 9.12
N SER A 138 -14.81 -16.00 7.95
CA SER A 138 -13.80 -16.88 7.33
C SER A 138 -12.66 -16.11 6.65
N LEU A 139 -12.68 -14.77 6.61
CA LEU A 139 -11.57 -13.96 6.06
C LEU A 139 -10.55 -13.60 7.16
N PRO A 140 -9.33 -14.18 7.15
CA PRO A 140 -8.32 -13.93 8.18
C PRO A 140 -7.92 -12.46 8.32
N MET A 141 -7.75 -11.79 7.17
CA MET A 141 -7.40 -10.37 7.13
C MET A 141 -8.49 -9.50 7.76
N PHE A 142 -9.78 -9.83 7.54
CA PHE A 142 -10.88 -9.06 8.10
C PHE A 142 -10.93 -9.21 9.62
N VAL A 143 -10.91 -10.44 10.13
CA VAL A 143 -11.00 -10.69 11.57
C VAL A 143 -9.80 -10.11 12.32
N GLY A 144 -8.59 -10.30 11.79
CA GLY A 144 -7.38 -9.74 12.39
C GLY A 144 -7.42 -8.21 12.43
N ALA A 145 -7.77 -7.55 11.31
CA ALA A 145 -7.85 -6.10 11.25
C ALA A 145 -8.98 -5.51 12.11
N ALA A 146 -10.16 -6.12 12.11
CA ALA A 146 -11.30 -5.69 12.92
C ALA A 146 -10.96 -5.80 14.42
N THR A 147 -10.33 -6.90 14.83
CA THR A 147 -9.88 -7.12 16.21
C THR A 147 -8.79 -6.11 16.61
N ALA A 148 -7.78 -5.90 15.76
CA ALA A 148 -6.73 -4.92 16.01
C ALA A 148 -7.30 -3.50 16.18
N CYS A 149 -8.22 -3.11 15.29
CA CYS A 149 -8.89 -1.82 15.36
C CYS A 149 -9.72 -1.68 16.64
N PHE A 150 -10.51 -2.70 16.96
CA PHE A 150 -11.33 -2.71 18.17
C PHE A 150 -10.47 -2.57 19.45
N LEU A 151 -9.38 -3.34 19.54
CA LEU A 151 -8.48 -3.29 20.67
C LEU A 151 -7.68 -1.98 20.75
N ASP A 152 -7.23 -1.41 19.64
CA ASP A 152 -6.52 -0.12 19.65
C ASP A 152 -7.42 1.06 20.04
N ASN A 153 -8.73 0.99 19.75
CA ASN A 153 -9.70 1.99 20.19
C ASN A 153 -10.12 1.79 21.65
N THR A 154 -10.23 0.54 22.13
CA THR A 154 -10.70 0.24 23.49
C THR A 154 -9.59 0.38 24.53
N VAL A 155 -8.36 -0.01 24.21
CA VAL A 155 -7.24 -0.02 25.17
C VAL A 155 -6.51 1.34 25.15
N GLY A 156 -6.73 2.13 26.20
CA GLY A 156 -6.07 3.42 26.41
C GLY A 156 -4.59 3.31 26.81
N GLY A 157 -3.92 4.46 26.95
CA GLY A 157 -2.57 4.52 27.51
C GLY A 157 -1.41 4.66 26.52
N ALA A 158 -1.66 5.12 25.28
CA ALA A 158 -0.58 5.55 24.40
C ALA A 158 -0.91 6.81 23.60
N THR A 159 0.15 7.57 23.36
CA THR A 159 0.13 8.77 22.51
C THR A 159 0.03 8.40 21.03
N ARG A 160 -0.37 9.36 20.18
CA ARG A 160 -0.50 9.14 18.72
C ARG A 160 0.80 8.65 18.08
N GLN A 161 1.94 9.21 18.47
CA GLN A 161 3.24 8.82 17.92
C GLN A 161 3.61 7.37 18.29
N GLN A 162 3.29 6.94 19.52
CA GLN A 162 3.53 5.56 19.97
C GLN A 162 2.64 4.53 19.26
N ARG A 163 1.53 4.95 18.66
CA ARG A 163 0.69 4.12 17.78
C ARG A 163 1.22 4.04 16.34
N GLY A 164 2.36 4.67 16.04
CA GLY A 164 2.90 4.82 14.69
C GLY A 164 2.17 5.88 13.85
N LEU A 165 1.27 6.67 14.46
CA LEU A 165 0.56 7.74 13.76
C LEU A 165 1.44 9.00 13.72
N ARG A 166 1.98 9.28 12.54
CA ARG A 166 2.76 10.49 12.28
C ARG A 166 1.88 11.73 12.11
N GLU A 167 2.49 12.90 12.27
CA GLU A 167 1.84 14.16 11.91
C GLU A 167 1.54 14.20 10.40
N ARG A 168 0.36 14.70 10.06
CA ARG A 168 -0.18 14.70 8.71
C ARG A 168 0.70 15.63 7.83
N GLY A 169 1.51 15.07 6.92
CA GLY A 169 2.29 15.85 5.96
C GLY A 169 3.73 15.38 5.69
N THR A 170 4.29 14.49 6.50
CA THR A 170 5.62 13.91 6.24
C THR A 170 5.51 12.70 5.32
N VAL A 171 5.46 12.97 4.00
CA VAL A 171 5.61 11.94 2.98
C VAL A 171 7.07 11.50 2.98
N TRP A 172 7.33 10.20 2.93
CA TRP A 172 8.66 9.70 2.58
C TRP A 172 8.96 10.13 1.15
N GLU A 173 9.62 11.26 0.99
CA GLU A 173 10.23 11.64 -0.27
C GLU A 173 11.54 10.85 -0.38
N GLU A 174 11.42 9.56 -0.65
CA GLU A 174 12.57 8.70 -0.87
C GLU A 174 13.04 8.89 -2.32
N CYS A 175 13.48 10.10 -2.64
CA CYS A 175 14.12 10.48 -3.89
C CYS A 175 15.05 11.67 -3.63
N ASP A 176 16.34 11.37 -3.54
CA ASP A 176 17.46 12.31 -3.41
C ASP A 176 17.64 13.12 -4.72
N GLY A 177 16.76 14.09 -5.00
CA GLY A 177 16.91 14.93 -6.18
C GLY A 177 15.93 16.11 -6.27
N GLU A 178 16.47 17.28 -6.62
CA GLU A 178 15.79 18.56 -6.90
C GLU A 178 14.71 18.55 -8.01
N ARG A 179 14.30 17.38 -8.52
CA ARG A 179 13.35 17.26 -9.63
C ARG A 179 12.16 16.40 -9.21
N ASP A 180 10.95 16.94 -9.37
CA ASP A 180 9.69 16.19 -9.30
C ASP A 180 9.78 14.97 -10.25
N VAL A 181 10.10 13.81 -9.68
CA VAL A 181 10.31 12.52 -10.36
C VAL A 181 9.08 12.08 -11.16
N TYR A 182 7.94 12.63 -10.76
CA TYR A 182 6.64 12.39 -11.34
C TYR A 182 6.27 13.27 -12.54
N LEU A 183 7.14 14.17 -13.01
CA LEU A 183 6.85 14.97 -14.20
C LEU A 183 7.04 14.15 -15.48
N TYR A 184 6.18 14.41 -16.48
CA TYR A 184 6.41 13.90 -17.82
C TYR A 184 7.63 14.60 -18.46
N PRO A 185 8.29 13.98 -19.46
CA PRO A 185 9.33 14.64 -20.25
C PRO A 185 8.86 16.02 -20.73
N ASN A 186 9.75 17.01 -20.71
CA ASN A 186 9.40 18.43 -20.90
C ASN A 186 8.48 18.69 -22.12
N LYS A 187 8.69 17.98 -23.23
CA LYS A 187 7.87 18.12 -24.44
C LYS A 187 6.45 17.56 -24.26
N PHE A 188 6.30 16.46 -23.53
CA PHE A 188 5.01 15.81 -23.30
C PHE A 188 4.18 16.57 -22.25
N GLN A 189 4.83 17.11 -21.22
CA GLN A 189 4.17 17.97 -20.22
C GLN A 189 3.62 19.25 -20.85
N GLN A 190 4.36 19.90 -21.77
CA GLN A 190 3.89 21.09 -22.48
C GLN A 190 2.63 20.83 -23.32
N ILE A 191 2.52 19.64 -23.92
CA ILE A 191 1.33 19.24 -24.70
C ILE A 191 0.13 19.02 -23.77
N ILE A 192 0.33 18.36 -22.62
CA ILE A 192 -0.73 18.13 -21.64
C ILE A 192 -1.22 19.45 -21.03
N ASP A 193 -0.29 20.36 -20.70
CA ASP A 193 -0.61 21.69 -20.16
C ASP A 193 -1.37 22.57 -21.17
N SER A 194 -1.30 22.24 -22.47
CA SER A 194 -2.03 22.91 -23.55
C SER A 194 -3.54 22.61 -23.51
N PHE A 195 -3.95 21.47 -22.96
CA PHE A 195 -5.37 21.08 -22.89
C PHE A 195 -5.97 21.35 -21.49
N PRO A 196 -6.90 22.31 -21.35
CA PRO A 196 -7.40 22.75 -20.04
C PRO A 196 -8.19 21.67 -19.28
N ILE A 197 -8.84 20.74 -19.99
CA ILE A 197 -9.58 19.60 -19.41
C ILE A 197 -8.66 18.60 -18.70
N LEU A 198 -7.47 18.36 -19.25
CA LEU A 198 -6.53 17.38 -18.69
C LEU A 198 -5.95 17.85 -17.34
N ARG A 199 -5.87 19.16 -17.11
CA ARG A 199 -5.35 19.74 -15.86
C ARG A 199 -6.26 19.54 -14.64
N TYR A 200 -7.54 19.20 -14.86
CA TYR A 200 -8.51 18.95 -13.79
C TYR A 200 -8.54 17.48 -13.33
N LEU A 201 -7.91 16.57 -14.09
CA LEU A 201 -7.88 15.16 -13.74
C LEU A 201 -6.98 14.93 -12.51
N PRO A 202 -7.44 14.16 -11.50
CA PRO A 202 -6.69 13.91 -10.26
C PRO A 202 -5.41 13.08 -10.47
N PHE A 203 -5.24 12.48 -11.66
CA PHE A 203 -4.13 11.60 -11.99
C PHE A 203 -2.97 12.31 -12.73
N ILE A 204 -3.20 13.53 -13.23
CA ILE A 204 -2.19 14.28 -13.98
C ILE A 204 -1.28 15.06 -13.01
N PRO A 205 0.06 14.95 -13.16
CA PRO A 205 0.98 15.69 -12.33
C PRO A 205 0.84 17.18 -12.64
N LYS A 206 0.46 17.96 -11.63
CA LYS A 206 0.57 19.42 -11.72
C LYS A 206 2.03 19.77 -11.48
N ARG A 207 2.60 20.59 -12.36
CA ARG A 207 3.94 21.15 -12.19
C ARG A 207 3.98 21.91 -10.85
N LYS A 208 4.62 21.34 -9.83
CA LYS A 208 4.92 22.09 -8.62
C LYS A 208 6.19 22.88 -8.94
N TYR A 209 6.07 24.20 -9.03
CA TYR A 209 7.24 25.04 -8.89
C TYR A 209 7.62 25.03 -7.41
N VAL A 210 8.84 24.58 -7.09
CA VAL A 210 9.45 24.77 -5.77
C VAL A 210 9.54 26.28 -5.53
N LYS A 211 8.55 26.84 -4.84
CA LYS A 211 8.59 28.22 -4.35
C LYS A 211 9.22 28.20 -2.94
N GLU A 212 10.49 28.56 -2.91
CA GLU A 212 11.23 29.12 -1.76
C GLU A 212 11.35 28.26 -0.47
N ASP A 213 12.31 27.33 -0.46
CA ASP A 213 12.96 26.87 0.79
C ASP A 213 13.97 27.88 1.38
N LYS A 214 14.08 29.09 0.80
CA LYS A 214 14.92 30.16 1.37
C LYS A 214 14.33 30.80 2.63
N LYS A 215 13.00 30.75 2.84
CA LYS A 215 12.37 31.39 4.01
C LYS A 215 12.36 30.54 5.28
N ASN A 216 12.45 29.22 5.17
CA ASN A 216 12.51 28.33 6.34
C ASN A 216 13.93 28.13 6.86
N ASN A 217 14.95 28.19 5.99
CA ASN A 217 16.35 28.10 6.42
C ASN A 217 16.82 29.31 7.26
N GLU A 218 16.24 30.51 7.08
CA GLU A 218 16.54 31.67 7.94
C GLU A 218 15.89 31.57 9.33
N LYS A 219 14.70 30.98 9.44
CA LYS A 219 14.03 30.79 10.74
C LYS A 219 14.70 29.68 11.58
N GLN A 220 15.21 28.63 10.94
CA GLN A 220 15.92 27.55 11.64
C GLN A 220 17.31 27.97 12.11
N ARG A 221 17.98 28.89 11.40
CA ARG A 221 19.27 29.46 11.81
C ARG A 221 19.20 30.33 13.08
N ASN A 222 18.05 30.93 13.38
CA ASN A 222 17.90 31.85 14.51
C ASN A 222 17.30 31.23 15.79
N GLY A 223 16.99 29.92 15.78
CA GLY A 223 16.24 29.27 16.87
C GLY A 223 16.96 28.18 17.65
N VAL A 224 18.16 27.76 17.26
CA VAL A 224 18.85 26.62 17.88
C VAL A 224 20.11 27.10 18.60
N LYS A 225 20.01 27.29 19.93
CA LYS A 225 21.19 27.32 20.80
C LYS A 225 21.78 25.91 20.83
N ILE A 226 22.91 25.76 20.14
CA ILE A 226 23.72 24.55 20.15
C ILE A 226 24.50 24.53 21.47
N VAL A 227 24.24 23.55 22.33
CA VAL A 227 25.12 23.26 23.48
C VAL A 227 26.25 22.39 22.94
N PRO A 228 27.53 22.81 23.04
CA PRO A 228 28.64 22.05 22.48
C PRO A 228 28.91 20.80 23.33
N ASN A 229 28.99 19.64 22.68
CA ASN A 229 29.51 18.41 23.26
C ASN A 229 31.01 18.35 22.94
N GLU A 230 31.85 18.70 23.92
CA GLU A 230 33.30 18.51 23.82
C GLU A 230 33.67 17.06 24.12
N ASN A 231 34.55 16.55 23.26
CA ASN A 231 35.53 15.47 23.45
C ASN A 231 35.24 14.14 22.75
N PHE A 232 35.83 14.04 21.55
CA PHE A 232 36.42 12.83 20.98
C PHE A 232 37.71 12.48 21.74
N VAL A 233 37.83 11.21 22.18
CA VAL A 233 38.89 10.25 21.79
C VAL A 233 38.29 8.86 21.86
#